data_AF-A0A918EYZ4-F1
#
_entry.id   AF-A0A918EYZ4-F1
#
_cell.length_a   1.000
_cell.length_b   1.000
_cell.length_c   1.000
_cell.angle_alpha   90.00
_cell.angle_beta   90.00
_cell.angle_gamma   90.00
#
_symmetry.space_group_name_H-M   'P 1'
#
loop_
_entity.id
_entity.type
_entity.pdbx_description
1 polymer ?
#
loop_
_entity_poly.entity_id
_entity_poly.type
_entity_poly.pdbx_seq_one_letter_code
_entity_poly.pdbx_strand_id
1 'polypeptide(L)'
;MWKRRKRARPLPLELCDLCAATFPADEAVREYVPDSSSAHATRDRYDGLRLLTACREEHLEELRETYRRRPFVEEELWAAKITRALTTGPPALTLTQLGCRTGLHAPEIRRAIAWHNRHRQTREQ
;
A
#
# COMPACT_ATOMS: atom_id res chain seq x y z
N MET A 1 23.29 45.49 15.37
CA MET A 1 22.90 44.57 14.28
C MET A 1 22.99 43.13 14.77
N TRP A 2 21.89 42.51 15.19
CA TRP A 2 21.88 41.10 15.59
C TRP A 2 21.49 40.24 14.39
N LYS A 3 22.46 39.52 13.81
CA LYS A 3 22.18 38.57 12.72
C LYS A 3 21.51 37.34 13.33
N ARG A 4 20.18 37.27 13.26
CA ARG A 4 19.41 36.05 13.51
C ARG A 4 19.90 34.98 12.54
N ARG A 5 20.73 34.04 13.00
CA ARG A 5 21.01 32.81 12.26
C ARG A 5 19.67 32.09 12.11
N LYS A 6 19.10 32.06 10.89
CA LYS A 6 17.99 31.19 10.54
C LYS A 6 18.46 29.76 10.82
N ARG A 7 17.95 29.12 11.88
CA ARG A 7 18.12 27.69 12.06
C ARG A 7 17.46 27.01 10.86
N ALA A 8 18.23 26.25 10.09
CA ALA A 8 17.67 25.42 9.03
C ALA A 8 16.61 24.51 9.66
N ARG A 9 15.42 24.47 9.06
CA ARG A 9 14.36 23.57 9.51
C ARG A 9 14.88 22.14 9.25
N PRO A 10 14.77 21.20 10.20
CA PRO A 10 15.16 19.81 9.95
C PRO A 10 14.40 19.32 8.71
N LEU A 11 15.12 18.70 7.78
CA LEU A 11 14.48 18.04 6.65
C LEU A 11 13.61 16.90 7.20
N PRO A 12 12.41 16.67 6.64
CA PRO A 12 11.64 15.48 6.95
C PRO A 12 12.50 14.24 6.69
N LEU A 13 12.35 13.23 7.55
CA LEU A 13 13.01 11.94 7.34
C LEU A 13 12.01 10.96 6.72
N GLU A 14 12.53 10.09 5.86
CA GLU A 14 11.82 8.94 5.29
C GLU A 14 12.42 7.64 5.84
N LEU A 15 11.72 6.53 5.63
CA LEU A 15 12.18 5.18 5.96
C LEU A 15 12.45 4.41 4.66
N CYS A 16 13.60 3.74 4.57
CA CYS A 16 13.89 2.86 3.43
C CYS A 16 13.14 1.53 3.60
N ASP A 17 12.34 1.15 2.59
CA ASP A 17 11.54 -0.07 2.61
C ASP A 17 12.38 -1.36 2.58
N LEU A 18 13.66 -1.27 2.20
CA LEU A 18 14.57 -2.43 2.17
C LEU A 18 15.36 -2.57 3.48
N CYS A 19 16.11 -1.54 3.88
CA CYS A 19 17.03 -1.63 5.01
C CYS A 19 16.50 -1.02 6.32
N ALA A 20 15.29 -0.43 6.30
CA ALA A 20 14.69 0.28 7.43
C ALA A 20 15.54 1.44 7.99
N ALA A 21 16.55 1.91 7.26
CA ALA A 21 17.30 3.11 7.63
C ALA A 21 16.42 4.35 7.45
N THR A 22 16.56 5.32 8.36
CA THR A 22 15.97 6.65 8.18
C THR A 22 16.94 7.56 7.46
N PHE A 23 16.45 8.39 6.54
CA PHE A 23 17.29 9.25 5.71
C PHE A 23 16.53 10.51 5.24
N PRO A 24 17.22 11.57 4.79
CA PRO A 24 16.56 12.81 4.35
C PRO A 24 15.58 12.59 3.20
N ALA A 25 14.38 13.15 3.30
CA ALA A 25 13.29 12.90 2.35
C ALA A 25 13.57 13.38 0.91
N ASP A 26 14.48 14.33 0.74
CA ASP A 26 14.94 14.88 -0.54
C ASP A 26 15.95 13.98 -1.26
N GLU A 27 16.54 13.01 -0.55
CA GLU A 27 17.42 11.98 -1.12
C GLU A 27 16.64 10.73 -1.57
N ALA A 28 15.32 10.69 -1.35
CA ALA A 28 14.50 9.51 -1.58
C ALA A 28 14.23 9.24 -3.06
N VAL A 29 14.67 8.07 -3.51
CA VAL A 29 14.27 7.48 -4.78
C VAL A 29 12.98 6.67 -4.58
N ARG A 30 12.01 6.88 -5.48
CA ARG A 30 10.66 6.32 -5.34
C ARG A 30 10.15 5.79 -6.67
N GLU A 31 9.42 4.68 -6.63
CA GLU A 31 8.77 4.08 -7.80
C GLU A 31 7.45 3.40 -7.39
N TYR A 32 6.47 3.40 -8.30
CA TYR A 32 5.26 2.60 -8.14
C TYR A 32 5.44 1.22 -8.79
N VAL A 33 5.16 0.17 -8.04
CA VAL A 33 5.21 -1.22 -8.55
C VAL A 33 3.86 -1.92 -8.40
N PRO A 34 3.52 -2.87 -9.30
CA PRO A 34 2.35 -3.71 -9.14
C PRO A 34 2.43 -4.54 -7.86
N ASP A 35 1.39 -4.45 -7.03
CA ASP A 35 1.23 -5.24 -5.82
C ASP A 35 -0.26 -5.39 -5.50
N SER A 36 -0.80 -6.59 -5.71
CA SER A 36 -2.21 -6.87 -5.42
C SER A 36 -2.56 -6.77 -3.93
N SER A 37 -1.59 -6.75 -3.01
CA SER A 37 -1.88 -6.50 -1.59
C SER A 37 -2.10 -5.02 -1.25
N SER A 38 -1.82 -4.10 -2.19
CA SER A 38 -1.87 -2.67 -1.96
C SER A 38 -3.23 -2.07 -2.36
N ALA A 39 -4.01 -1.63 -1.38
CA ALA A 39 -5.18 -0.77 -1.60
C ALA A 39 -4.84 0.64 -1.08
N HIS A 40 -4.79 1.63 -1.97
CA HIS A 40 -4.36 2.97 -1.62
C HIS A 40 -5.38 3.61 -0.67
N ALA A 41 -4.92 4.32 0.37
CA ALA A 41 -5.78 4.79 1.45
C ALA A 41 -6.94 5.68 0.99
N THR A 42 -6.70 6.57 0.01
CA THR A 42 -7.65 7.62 -0.40
C THR A 42 -7.88 7.75 -1.91
N ARG A 43 -7.18 6.99 -2.74
CA ARG A 43 -7.11 7.24 -4.19
C ARG A 43 -7.13 5.92 -4.95
N ASP A 44 -8.33 5.48 -5.32
CA ASP A 44 -8.57 4.18 -5.95
C ASP A 44 -7.77 3.96 -7.25
N ARG A 45 -7.37 5.03 -7.95
CA ARG A 45 -6.50 4.94 -9.15
C ARG A 45 -5.12 4.35 -8.88
N TYR A 46 -4.70 4.28 -7.62
CA TYR A 46 -3.43 3.66 -7.20
C TYR A 46 -3.66 2.30 -6.52
N ASP A 47 -4.88 1.77 -6.54
CA ASP A 47 -5.13 0.40 -6.08
C ASP A 47 -4.36 -0.59 -6.96
N GLY A 48 -3.70 -1.55 -6.33
CA GLY A 48 -2.79 -2.46 -7.00
C GLY A 48 -1.40 -1.88 -7.21
N LEU A 49 -1.11 -0.66 -6.75
CA LEU A 49 0.22 -0.05 -6.82
C LEU A 49 0.76 0.20 -5.42
N ARG A 50 1.99 -0.24 -5.17
CA ARG A 50 2.75 0.12 -3.98
C ARG A 50 3.79 1.17 -4.34
N LEU A 51 3.80 2.26 -3.58
CA LEU A 51 4.91 3.21 -3.63
C LEU A 51 6.07 2.64 -2.83
N LEU A 52 7.19 2.38 -3.50
CA LEU A 52 8.45 2.02 -2.86
C LEU A 52 9.25 3.28 -2.57
N THR A 53 9.90 3.30 -1.41
CA THR A 53 10.80 4.37 -0.97
C THR A 53 12.13 3.77 -0.55
N ALA A 54 13.22 4.23 -1.18
CA ALA A 54 14.55 3.75 -0.87
C ALA A 54 15.54 4.91 -0.70
N CYS A 55 16.58 4.67 0.10
CA CYS A 55 17.65 5.64 0.33
C CYS A 55 18.67 5.72 -0.81
N ARG A 56 18.63 4.79 -1.76
CA ARG A 56 19.53 4.72 -2.92
C ARG A 56 18.95 3.82 -4.01
N GLU A 57 19.46 3.96 -5.23
CA GLU A 57 18.97 3.25 -6.42
C GLU A 57 19.12 1.73 -6.29
N GLU A 58 20.21 1.24 -5.72
CA GLU A 58 20.46 -0.21 -5.59
C GLU A 58 19.38 -0.88 -4.72
N HIS A 59 18.94 -0.19 -3.66
CA HIS A 59 17.86 -0.68 -2.82
C HIS A 59 16.51 -0.66 -3.54
N LEU A 60 16.27 0.36 -4.38
CA LEU A 60 15.04 0.42 -5.18
C LEU A 60 15.00 -0.70 -6.21
N GLU A 61 16.12 -1.01 -6.86
CA GLU A 61 16.23 -2.10 -7.83
C GLU A 61 15.96 -3.47 -7.20
N GLU A 62 16.50 -3.75 -6.02
CA GLU A 62 16.25 -4.99 -5.29
C GLU A 62 14.77 -5.13 -4.88
N LEU A 63 14.16 -4.05 -4.38
CA LEU A 63 12.72 -4.04 -4.08
C LEU A 63 11.89 -4.28 -5.35
N ARG A 64 12.23 -3.61 -6.45
CA ARG A 64 11.53 -3.77 -7.73
C ARG A 64 11.58 -5.21 -8.22
N GLU A 65 12.72 -5.87 -8.13
CA GLU A 65 12.86 -7.27 -8.53
C GLU A 65 12.04 -8.20 -7.62
N THR A 66 11.97 -7.91 -6.32
CA THR A 66 11.12 -8.65 -5.38
C THR A 66 9.65 -8.56 -5.77
N TYR A 67 9.13 -7.35 -6.05
CA TYR A 67 7.73 -7.18 -6.46
C TYR A 67 7.46 -7.72 -7.86
N ARG A 68 8.43 -7.68 -8.78
CA ARG A 68 8.29 -8.29 -10.11
C ARG A 68 8.03 -9.80 -10.05
N ARG A 69 8.64 -10.50 -9.08
CA ARG A 69 8.47 -11.95 -8.90
C ARG A 69 7.17 -12.32 -8.17
N ARG A 70 6.53 -11.34 -7.51
CA ARG A 70 5.29 -11.55 -6.78
C ARG A 70 4.13 -11.67 -7.78
N PRO A 71 3.34 -12.75 -7.74
CA PRO A 71 2.17 -12.86 -8.60
C PRO A 71 1.14 -11.81 -8.22
N PHE A 72 0.57 -11.16 -9.23
CA PHE A 72 -0.55 -10.24 -9.05
C PHE A 72 -1.86 -11.02 -9.07
N VAL A 73 -2.59 -11.03 -7.95
CA VAL A 73 -3.83 -11.79 -7.79
C VAL A 73 -5.00 -10.83 -7.62
N GLU A 74 -5.95 -10.85 -8.56
CA GLU A 74 -7.10 -9.93 -8.53
C GLU A 74 -7.90 -10.05 -7.24
N GLU A 75 -8.17 -11.27 -6.77
CA GLU A 75 -8.91 -11.50 -5.52
C GLU A 75 -8.20 -10.96 -4.29
N GLU A 76 -6.87 -10.92 -4.29
CA GLU A 76 -6.10 -10.29 -3.21
C GLU A 76 -6.33 -8.79 -3.20
N LEU A 77 -6.29 -8.15 -4.37
CA LEU A 77 -6.57 -6.71 -4.48
C LEU A 77 -7.99 -6.38 -4.07
N TRP A 78 -8.96 -7.18 -4.51
CA TRP A 78 -10.34 -6.99 -4.12
C TRP A 78 -10.53 -7.17 -2.61
N ALA A 79 -9.84 -8.14 -2.00
CA ALA A 79 -9.86 -8.34 -0.55
C ALA A 79 -9.21 -7.16 0.19
N ALA A 80 -8.11 -6.59 -0.33
CA ALA A 80 -7.47 -5.40 0.22
C ALA A 80 -8.41 -4.18 0.16
N LYS A 81 -9.12 -3.97 -0.97
CA LYS A 81 -10.11 -2.90 -1.13
C LYS A 81 -11.29 -3.05 -0.17
N ILE A 82 -11.80 -4.27 0.02
CA ILE A 82 -12.85 -4.56 1.02
C ILE A 82 -12.34 -4.25 2.42
N THR A 83 -11.12 -4.69 2.76
CA THR A 83 -10.49 -4.41 4.07
C THR A 83 -10.41 -2.90 4.31
N ARG A 84 -9.92 -2.12 3.34
CA ARG A 84 -9.91 -0.65 3.41
C ARG A 84 -11.31 -0.08 3.67
N ALA A 85 -12.32 -0.53 2.93
CA ALA A 85 -13.68 -0.03 3.10
C ALA A 85 -14.24 -0.29 4.50
N LEU A 86 -13.92 -1.45 5.07
CA LEU A 86 -14.35 -1.83 6.42
C LEU A 86 -13.56 -1.11 7.53
N THR A 87 -12.27 -0.81 7.35
CA THR A 87 -11.43 -0.14 8.36
C THR A 87 -11.56 1.39 8.36
N THR A 88 -11.97 1.99 7.25
CA THR A 88 -12.13 3.45 7.11
C THR A 88 -13.56 3.94 7.36
N GLY A 89 -14.51 3.04 7.63
CA GLY A 89 -15.92 3.38 7.83
C GLY A 89 -16.61 2.45 8.83
N PRO A 90 -17.93 2.25 8.69
CA PRO A 90 -18.67 1.33 9.56
C PRO A 90 -18.08 -0.09 9.50
N PRO A 91 -18.01 -0.81 10.64
CA PRO A 91 -17.36 -2.12 10.72
C PRO A 91 -18.13 -3.23 9.98
N ALA A 92 -19.37 -2.96 9.55
CA ALA A 92 -20.20 -3.86 8.78
C ALA A 92 -20.87 -3.11 7.63
N LEU A 93 -20.84 -3.71 6.44
CA LEU A 93 -21.42 -3.17 5.21
C LEU A 93 -22.18 -4.27 4.48
N THR A 94 -23.32 -3.93 3.88
CA THR A 94 -24.03 -4.80 2.95
C THR A 94 -23.23 -4.97 1.65
N LEU A 95 -23.55 -6.00 0.84
CA LEU A 95 -22.93 -6.20 -0.47
C LEU A 95 -23.08 -4.98 -1.39
N THR A 96 -24.24 -4.32 -1.37
CA THR A 96 -24.49 -3.11 -2.16
C THR A 96 -23.58 -1.96 -1.71
N GLN A 97 -23.46 -1.74 -0.41
CA GLN A 97 -22.59 -0.69 0.14
C GLN A 97 -21.10 -0.98 -0.16
N LEU A 98 -20.68 -2.25 -0.10
CA LEU A 98 -19.33 -2.64 -0.51
C LEU A 98 -19.10 -2.31 -1.99
N GLY A 99 -20.05 -2.64 -2.87
CA GLY A 99 -19.96 -2.30 -4.28
C GLY A 99 -19.83 -0.80 -4.52
N CYS A 100 -20.66 0.02 -3.86
CA CYS A 100 -20.58 1.48 -3.97
C CYS A 100 -19.23 2.06 -3.50
N ARG A 101 -18.63 1.50 -2.45
CA ARG A 101 -17.38 2.03 -1.86
C ARG A 101 -16.10 1.52 -2.52
N THR A 102 -16.16 0.37 -3.19
CA THR A 102 -14.98 -0.28 -3.78
C THR A 102 -15.01 -0.31 -5.29
N GLY A 103 -16.16 -0.05 -5.91
CA GLY A 103 -16.39 -0.25 -7.34
C GLY A 103 -16.48 -1.72 -7.76
N LEU A 104 -16.51 -2.67 -6.81
CA LEU A 104 -16.58 -4.09 -7.10
C LEU A 104 -18.02 -4.55 -7.33
N HIS A 105 -18.19 -5.50 -8.24
CA HIS A 105 -19.46 -6.19 -8.46
C HIS A 105 -19.63 -7.38 -7.51
N ALA A 106 -20.88 -7.81 -7.32
CA ALA A 106 -21.21 -8.88 -6.38
C ALA A 106 -20.40 -10.19 -6.58
N PRO A 107 -20.10 -10.66 -7.81
CA PRO A 107 -19.23 -11.83 -8.00
C PRO A 107 -17.79 -11.62 -7.50
N GLU A 108 -17.22 -10.44 -7.73
CA GLU A 108 -15.86 -10.07 -7.31
C GLU A 108 -15.78 -9.99 -5.79
N ILE A 109 -16.78 -9.37 -5.14
CA ILE A 109 -16.88 -9.31 -3.68
C ILE A 109 -16.91 -10.72 -3.07
N ARG A 110 -17.70 -11.64 -3.65
CA ARG A 110 -17.76 -13.03 -3.18
C ARG A 110 -16.43 -13.75 -3.35
N ARG A 111 -15.76 -13.60 -4.50
CA ARG A 111 -14.43 -14.18 -4.76
C ARG A 111 -13.37 -13.64 -3.81
N ALA A 112 -13.39 -12.34 -3.53
CA ALA A 112 -12.49 -11.68 -2.60
C ALA A 112 -12.65 -12.19 -1.16
N ILE A 113 -13.89 -12.32 -0.67
CA ILE A 113 -14.18 -12.89 0.65
C ILE A 113 -13.70 -14.35 0.73
N ALA A 114 -14.00 -15.15 -0.31
CA ALA A 114 -13.55 -16.54 -0.36
C ALA A 114 -12.02 -16.65 -0.35
N TRP A 115 -11.32 -15.80 -1.11
CA TRP A 115 -9.87 -15.73 -1.11
C TRP A 115 -9.33 -15.35 0.27
N HIS A 116 -9.87 -14.30 0.89
CA HIS A 116 -9.43 -13.82 2.21
C HIS A 116 -9.59 -14.89 3.29
N ASN A 117 -10.73 -15.57 3.33
CA ASN A 117 -11.00 -16.61 4.32
C ASN A 117 -10.04 -17.79 4.19
N ARG A 118 -9.72 -18.24 2.97
CA ARG A 118 -8.72 -19.31 2.75
C ARG A 118 -7.35 -18.90 3.28
N HIS A 119 -6.92 -17.67 3.02
CA HIS A 119 -5.57 -17.20 3.39
C HIS A 119 -5.45 -16.82 4.87
N ARG A 120 -6.55 -16.47 5.55
CA ARG A 120 -6.56 -16.32 7.01
C ARG A 120 -6.32 -17.65 7.72
N GLN A 121 -6.99 -18.70 7.27
CA GLN A 121 -6.84 -20.04 7.85
C GLN A 121 -5.41 -20.59 7.71
N THR A 122 -4.68 -20.19 6.67
CA THR A 122 -3.27 -20.56 6.50
C THR A 122 -2.32 -19.81 7.44
N ARG A 123 -2.69 -18.63 7.94
CA ARG A 123 -1.85 -17.81 8.83
C ARG A 123 -2.05 -18.11 10.32
N GLU A 124 -3.17 -18.72 10.67
CA GLU A 124 -3.54 -19.10 12.05
C GLU A 124 -3.09 -20.54 12.40
N GLN A 125 -2.40 -21.22 11.48
CA GLN A 125 -1.74 -22.52 11.67
C GLN A 125 -0.23 -22.35 11.64
#